data_AF-A0A1M6T697-F1
#
_entry.id   AF-A0A1M6T697-F1
#
_cell.length_a   1.000
_cell.length_b   1.000
_cell.length_c   1.000
_cell.angle_alpha   90.00
_cell.angle_beta   90.00
_cell.angle_gamma   90.00
#
_symmetry.space_group_name_H-M   'P 1'
#
loop_
_entity.id
_entity.type
_entity.pdbx_description
1 polymer ?
#
loop_
_entity_poly.entity_id
_entity_poly.type
_entity_poly.pdbx_seq_one_letter_code
_entity_poly.pdbx_strand_id
1 'polypeptide(L)'
;MVRCSVASLANDIIREYYEFGDTNDICHILTDDVIFFGLNTQHYVQGKEQVIAYLHQNADRPKPIHIRKLTCGEVETDQGITVRANIDFCSIGRKHSMHRIMLMFRKVEDEYKICGINVQRGYASFFYNLRYDRLTNLYNKKAFCQRAAEIITQHPEKEFEIMRFNIARFKVINDLFGEETGDKLLKYVAEFLTSIQLEPCVYGRLYADNFLLCYPTAGKLREHLIHSLQMLAVSFALDYRIDFYFGVYTVKERDLSVTTMLDRAAMGLFKASRNGLIVCGEYEDDMRETMVNEQVIVNNMNGSLEREEFIVYLQPKYDLNTEKIMGAEALVRWVHPQLGFISPAKFVPIFEQNGFIYQLDKYVWEKTCQLLREDIDAGRPVLPVSINVSRVDFYSPNLVQIFEELTEKYNLNPRFLELELTESAYVENPQQIIEITRALQEKGFVILMDDFGSGYSSLNMLKDLPVDILKIDLKFLANSQGVENGRADSILNSVVRMAKRLAVPVIAEGVENQEQVDFLRTIGCEYAQGYFYSEPVPLDDYRELLRNDFMSSRSLGAYPENAGVVLTLSKQLRQLMEELREIAPEKIAEIENRLKREAAAPW
;
A
#
# COMPACT_ATOMS: atom_id res chain seq x y z
N MET A 1 -77.15 9.96 8.41
CA MET A 1 -76.68 8.64 7.93
C MET A 1 -75.28 8.82 7.40
N VAL A 2 -74.28 8.34 8.13
CA VAL A 2 -72.87 8.38 7.70
C VAL A 2 -72.78 7.49 6.47
N ARG A 3 -72.46 8.05 5.29
CA ARG A 3 -72.13 7.24 4.12
C ARG A 3 -70.92 6.39 4.49
N CYS A 4 -71.10 5.10 4.68
CA CYS A 4 -69.99 4.17 4.88
C CYS A 4 -69.19 4.16 3.56
N SER A 5 -67.93 4.58 3.60
CA SER A 5 -67.11 4.67 2.40
C SER A 5 -66.70 3.27 1.95
N VAL A 6 -66.53 3.04 0.65
CA VAL A 6 -66.20 1.71 0.10
C VAL A 6 -64.83 1.22 0.59
N ALA A 7 -63.92 2.11 0.97
CA ALA A 7 -62.66 1.77 1.64
C ALA A 7 -62.83 1.30 3.09
N SER A 8 -63.86 1.74 3.82
CA SER A 8 -64.16 1.18 5.14
C SER A 8 -64.57 -0.28 4.99
N LEU A 9 -65.52 -0.55 4.10
CA LEU A 9 -65.95 -1.91 3.76
C LEU A 9 -64.77 -2.78 3.31
N ALA A 10 -63.90 -2.25 2.44
CA ALA A 10 -62.68 -2.95 2.02
C ALA A 10 -61.67 -3.18 3.15
N ASN A 11 -61.58 -2.28 4.14
CA ASN A 11 -60.68 -2.44 5.29
C ASN A 11 -61.10 -3.64 6.14
N ASP A 12 -62.39 -3.68 6.50
CA ASP A 12 -62.97 -4.73 7.35
C ASP A 12 -62.82 -6.10 6.69
N ILE A 13 -63.21 -6.19 5.43
CA ILE A 13 -63.11 -7.39 4.61
C ILE A 13 -61.66 -7.92 4.51
N ILE A 14 -60.70 -7.04 4.30
CA ILE A 14 -59.29 -7.42 4.20
C ILE A 14 -58.77 -7.96 5.54
N ARG A 15 -59.18 -7.36 6.66
CA ARG A 15 -58.80 -7.81 8.00
C ARG A 15 -59.38 -9.17 8.33
N GLU A 16 -60.67 -9.36 8.09
CA GLU A 16 -61.35 -10.64 8.29
C GLU A 16 -60.66 -11.78 7.53
N TYR A 17 -60.32 -11.53 6.26
CA TYR A 17 -59.62 -12.52 5.45
C TYR A 17 -58.17 -12.78 5.88
N TYR A 18 -57.37 -11.74 6.20
CA TYR A 18 -55.95 -11.95 6.51
C TYR A 18 -55.69 -12.38 7.95
N GLU A 19 -56.39 -11.83 8.93
CA GLU A 19 -56.15 -12.10 10.36
C GLU A 19 -56.90 -13.36 10.83
N PHE A 20 -58.15 -13.53 10.38
CA PHE A 20 -59.03 -14.61 10.82
C PHE A 20 -59.24 -15.70 9.76
N GLY A 21 -58.94 -15.43 8.49
CA GLY A 21 -59.20 -16.36 7.38
C GLY A 21 -60.69 -16.49 7.06
N ASP A 22 -61.52 -15.54 7.50
CA ASP A 22 -62.94 -15.53 7.15
C ASP A 22 -63.09 -15.05 5.70
N THR A 23 -63.94 -15.75 4.95
CA THR A 23 -64.21 -15.50 3.53
C THR A 23 -65.66 -15.15 3.28
N ASN A 24 -66.55 -15.28 4.28
CA ASN A 24 -68.00 -15.10 4.13
C ASN A 24 -68.34 -13.73 3.55
N ASP A 25 -67.81 -12.67 4.16
CA ASP A 25 -68.09 -11.28 3.76
C ASP A 25 -67.61 -10.98 2.33
N ILE A 26 -66.42 -11.49 1.94
CA ILE A 26 -65.92 -11.35 0.57
C ILE A 26 -66.86 -12.05 -0.39
N CYS A 27 -67.19 -13.32 -0.13
CA CYS A 27 -67.96 -14.19 -1.00
C CYS A 27 -69.38 -13.65 -1.26
N HIS A 28 -70.01 -13.03 -0.26
CA HIS A 28 -71.35 -12.46 -0.38
C HIS A 28 -71.42 -11.28 -1.35
N ILE A 29 -70.37 -10.46 -1.42
CA ILE A 29 -70.38 -9.23 -2.22
C ILE A 29 -69.71 -9.37 -3.60
N LEU A 30 -69.37 -10.59 -4.04
CA LEU A 30 -68.86 -10.82 -5.40
C LEU A 30 -69.98 -10.75 -6.44
N THR A 31 -69.69 -10.12 -7.59
CA THR A 31 -70.52 -10.25 -8.80
C THR A 31 -70.32 -11.61 -9.45
N ASP A 32 -71.30 -12.06 -10.26
CA ASP A 32 -71.22 -13.37 -10.93
C ASP A 32 -70.08 -13.44 -11.94
N ASP A 33 -69.72 -12.30 -12.55
CA ASP A 33 -68.66 -12.13 -13.54
C ASP A 33 -67.28 -11.74 -12.96
N VAL A 34 -67.11 -11.84 -11.63
CA VAL A 34 -65.89 -11.37 -10.94
C VAL A 34 -64.61 -11.99 -11.49
N ILE A 35 -63.55 -11.18 -11.56
CA ILE A 35 -62.21 -11.60 -11.98
C ILE A 35 -61.24 -11.49 -10.80
N PHE A 36 -60.44 -12.53 -10.59
CA PHE A 36 -59.38 -12.57 -9.57
C PHE A 36 -58.00 -12.78 -10.19
N PHE A 37 -57.06 -11.89 -9.86
CA PHE A 37 -55.64 -12.02 -10.15
C PHE A 37 -54.86 -12.28 -8.86
N GLY A 38 -54.29 -13.48 -8.74
CA GLY A 38 -53.48 -13.89 -7.60
C GLY A 38 -52.02 -13.42 -7.65
N LEU A 39 -51.28 -13.73 -6.59
CA LEU A 39 -49.86 -13.41 -6.44
C LEU A 39 -49.05 -13.91 -7.67
N ASN A 40 -48.16 -13.06 -8.19
CA ASN A 40 -47.31 -13.27 -9.38
C ASN A 40 -48.03 -13.25 -10.74
N THR A 41 -49.27 -12.76 -10.84
CA THR A 41 -50.01 -12.63 -12.13
C THR A 41 -50.18 -13.93 -12.93
N GLN A 42 -49.83 -15.10 -12.36
CA GLN A 42 -49.89 -16.41 -13.01
C GLN A 42 -51.18 -17.18 -12.73
N HIS A 43 -52.04 -16.68 -11.82
CA HIS A 43 -53.31 -17.31 -11.48
C HIS A 43 -54.44 -16.33 -11.78
N TYR A 44 -55.13 -16.58 -12.89
CA TYR A 44 -56.34 -15.88 -13.32
C TYR A 44 -57.54 -16.80 -13.08
N VAL A 45 -58.53 -16.30 -12.36
CA VAL A 45 -59.77 -17.02 -12.08
C VAL A 45 -60.93 -16.10 -12.40
N GLN A 46 -61.94 -16.61 -13.10
CA GLN A 46 -63.12 -15.85 -13.50
C GLN A 46 -64.39 -16.58 -13.09
N GLY A 47 -65.37 -15.81 -12.61
CA GLY A 47 -66.64 -16.32 -12.16
C GLY A 47 -66.67 -16.56 -10.66
N LYS A 48 -67.80 -16.21 -10.04
CA LYS A 48 -67.99 -16.21 -8.58
C LYS A 48 -67.61 -17.52 -7.90
N GLU A 49 -68.10 -18.66 -8.37
CA GLU A 49 -67.83 -19.97 -7.76
C GLU A 49 -66.33 -20.31 -7.74
N GLN A 50 -65.62 -20.02 -8.83
CA GLN A 50 -64.20 -20.33 -8.94
C GLN A 50 -63.35 -19.42 -8.03
N VAL A 51 -63.72 -18.14 -7.93
CA VAL A 51 -63.06 -17.19 -7.02
C VAL A 51 -63.28 -17.60 -5.56
N ILE A 52 -64.50 -18.02 -5.20
CA ILE A 52 -64.81 -18.53 -3.85
C ILE A 52 -63.95 -19.75 -3.52
N ALA A 53 -63.86 -20.73 -4.43
CA ALA A 53 -63.02 -21.92 -4.25
C ALA A 53 -61.53 -21.54 -4.05
N TYR A 54 -61.03 -20.59 -4.82
CA TYR A 54 -59.65 -20.10 -4.68
C TYR A 54 -59.39 -19.42 -3.34
N LEU A 55 -60.33 -18.57 -2.87
CA LEU A 55 -60.23 -17.88 -1.59
C LEU A 55 -60.22 -18.87 -0.42
N HIS A 56 -61.10 -19.88 -0.43
CA HIS A 56 -61.13 -20.93 0.59
C HIS A 56 -59.84 -21.75 0.62
N GLN A 57 -59.33 -22.17 -0.54
CA GLN A 57 -58.07 -22.93 -0.61
C GLN A 57 -56.88 -22.12 -0.05
N ASN A 58 -56.94 -20.79 -0.14
CA ASN A 58 -55.90 -19.89 0.34
C ASN A 58 -56.14 -19.33 1.76
N ALA A 59 -57.28 -19.64 2.38
CA ALA A 59 -57.60 -19.22 3.75
C ALA A 59 -56.85 -20.03 4.82
N ASP A 60 -56.39 -21.24 4.48
CA ASP A 60 -55.65 -22.19 5.34
C ASP A 60 -54.13 -21.90 5.43
N ARG A 61 -53.72 -20.65 5.27
CA ARG A 61 -52.32 -20.23 5.44
C ARG A 61 -51.87 -20.39 6.90
N PRO A 62 -50.57 -20.62 7.18
CA PRO A 62 -50.07 -20.75 8.55
C PRO A 62 -50.37 -19.48 9.37
N LYS A 63 -51.28 -19.62 10.34
CA LYS A 63 -51.70 -18.59 11.31
C LYS A 63 -50.84 -18.65 12.58
N PRO A 64 -50.65 -17.53 13.29
CA PRO A 64 -51.33 -16.25 13.11
C PRO A 64 -50.64 -15.36 12.05
N ILE A 65 -51.48 -14.64 11.29
CA ILE A 65 -51.07 -13.49 10.49
C ILE A 65 -51.49 -12.25 11.25
N HIS A 66 -50.54 -11.38 11.57
CA HIS A 66 -50.83 -10.12 12.26
C HIS A 66 -50.62 -8.94 11.32
N ILE A 67 -51.67 -8.16 11.05
CA ILE A 67 -51.57 -6.94 10.24
C ILE A 67 -51.02 -5.82 11.11
N ARG A 68 -49.80 -5.37 10.80
CA ARG A 68 -49.17 -4.22 11.45
C ARG A 68 -49.77 -2.90 10.97
N LYS A 69 -50.05 -2.81 9.66
CA LYS A 69 -50.57 -1.60 9.05
C LYS A 69 -51.42 -1.95 7.83
N LEU A 70 -52.61 -1.37 7.76
CA LEU A 70 -53.49 -1.41 6.60
C LEU A 70 -53.88 0.02 6.24
N THR A 71 -53.65 0.39 4.98
CA THR A 71 -54.07 1.69 4.43
C THR A 71 -54.89 1.46 3.18
N CYS A 72 -56.08 2.05 3.13
CA CYS A 72 -56.99 1.97 1.99
C CYS A 72 -57.19 3.38 1.39
N GLY A 73 -57.10 3.49 0.07
CA GLY A 73 -57.44 4.71 -0.67
C GLY A 73 -58.45 4.42 -1.76
N GLU A 74 -59.47 5.26 -1.87
CA GLU A 74 -60.53 5.15 -2.87
C GLU A 74 -60.21 5.99 -4.11
N VAL A 75 -60.50 5.44 -5.28
CA VAL A 75 -60.48 6.16 -6.55
C VAL A 75 -61.79 5.86 -7.27
N GLU A 76 -62.60 6.90 -7.47
CA GLU A 76 -63.83 6.81 -8.26
C GLU A 76 -63.50 6.90 -9.76
N THR A 77 -64.16 6.08 -10.56
CA THR A 77 -64.00 6.01 -12.02
C THR A 77 -65.37 5.88 -12.67
N ASP A 78 -65.47 6.17 -13.97
CA ASP A 78 -66.72 6.04 -14.73
C ASP A 78 -67.32 4.62 -14.73
N GLN A 79 -66.54 3.60 -14.37
CA GLN A 79 -66.93 2.20 -14.34
C GLN A 79 -67.21 1.65 -12.92
N GLY A 80 -67.02 2.47 -11.87
CA GLY A 80 -67.18 2.08 -10.48
C GLY A 80 -66.09 2.66 -9.55
N ILE A 81 -65.97 2.11 -8.35
CA ILE A 81 -64.99 2.54 -7.33
C ILE A 81 -63.88 1.52 -7.22
N THR A 82 -62.63 1.95 -7.33
CA THR A 82 -61.47 1.10 -7.06
C THR A 82 -60.86 1.46 -5.71
N VAL A 83 -60.78 0.49 -4.80
CA VAL A 83 -60.05 0.62 -3.55
C VAL A 83 -58.66 0.03 -3.70
N ARG A 84 -57.64 0.83 -3.42
CA ARG A 84 -56.24 0.40 -3.34
C ARG A 84 -55.87 0.23 -1.88
N ALA A 85 -55.58 -0.99 -1.47
CA ALA A 85 -55.15 -1.32 -0.12
C ALA A 85 -53.68 -1.75 -0.10
N ASN A 86 -52.91 -1.22 0.85
CA ASN A 86 -51.56 -1.71 1.17
C ASN A 86 -51.59 -2.34 2.55
N ILE A 87 -51.17 -3.60 2.63
CA ILE A 87 -51.13 -4.39 3.87
C ILE A 87 -49.68 -4.69 4.20
N ASP A 88 -49.30 -4.42 5.44
CA ASP A 88 -48.07 -4.85 6.10
C ASP A 88 -48.43 -5.87 7.18
N PHE A 89 -47.87 -7.09 7.10
CA PHE A 89 -48.16 -8.17 8.02
C PHE A 89 -46.95 -9.07 8.31
N CYS A 90 -47.02 -9.79 9.43
CA CYS A 90 -46.05 -10.82 9.81
C CYS A 90 -46.72 -12.20 9.82
N SER A 91 -45.98 -13.24 9.40
CA SER A 91 -46.40 -14.65 9.50
C SER A 91 -45.32 -15.46 10.22
N ILE A 92 -45.67 -16.65 10.72
CA ILE A 92 -44.68 -17.60 11.29
C ILE A 92 -43.57 -17.86 10.26
N GLY A 93 -42.31 -17.59 10.63
CA GLY A 93 -41.13 -17.81 9.79
C GLY A 93 -40.75 -16.65 8.83
N ARG A 94 -41.53 -15.56 8.72
CA ARG A 94 -41.14 -14.36 7.95
C ARG A 94 -41.33 -13.08 8.76
N LYS A 95 -40.23 -12.36 9.00
CA LYS A 95 -40.22 -11.15 9.85
C LYS A 95 -41.05 -9.99 9.27
N HIS A 96 -41.24 -9.89 7.95
CA HIS A 96 -41.99 -8.79 7.32
C HIS A 96 -42.50 -9.17 5.93
N SER A 97 -43.79 -8.95 5.64
CA SER A 97 -44.37 -9.15 4.31
C SER A 97 -45.35 -8.02 3.98
N MET A 98 -45.35 -7.60 2.72
CA MET A 98 -46.29 -6.59 2.23
C MET A 98 -47.06 -7.10 1.02
N HIS A 99 -48.36 -6.82 0.98
CA HIS A 99 -49.20 -7.04 -0.19
C HIS A 99 -49.87 -5.73 -0.61
N ARG A 100 -50.01 -5.54 -1.92
CA ARG A 100 -50.85 -4.50 -2.51
C ARG A 100 -52.07 -5.16 -3.12
N ILE A 101 -53.24 -4.77 -2.64
CA ILE A 101 -54.53 -5.29 -3.09
C ILE A 101 -55.27 -4.18 -3.82
N MET A 102 -55.86 -4.49 -4.97
CA MET A 102 -56.83 -3.64 -5.65
C MET A 102 -58.16 -4.37 -5.69
N LEU A 103 -59.19 -3.74 -5.10
CA LEU A 103 -60.57 -4.20 -5.15
C LEU A 103 -61.36 -3.25 -6.04
N MET A 104 -61.99 -3.78 -7.08
CA MET A 104 -62.81 -3.03 -8.02
C MET A 104 -64.29 -3.30 -7.70
N PHE A 105 -65.01 -2.25 -7.35
CA PHE A 105 -66.42 -2.28 -7.00
C PHE A 105 -67.25 -1.66 -8.11
N ARG A 106 -68.40 -2.27 -8.41
CA ARG A 106 -69.43 -1.71 -9.28
C ARG A 106 -70.76 -1.65 -8.52
N LYS A 107 -71.57 -0.64 -8.82
CA LYS A 107 -72.90 -0.49 -8.23
C LYS A 107 -73.89 -1.40 -8.97
N VAL A 108 -74.58 -2.28 -8.23
CA VAL A 108 -75.63 -3.19 -8.73
C VAL A 108 -76.83 -3.10 -7.80
N GLU A 109 -78.00 -2.72 -8.32
CA GLU A 109 -79.26 -2.66 -7.54
C GLU A 109 -79.12 -1.92 -6.18
N ASP A 110 -78.43 -0.78 -6.20
CA ASP A 110 -78.12 0.08 -5.05
C ASP A 110 -77.04 -0.40 -4.04
N GLU A 111 -76.40 -1.53 -4.28
CA GLU A 111 -75.26 -2.02 -3.48
C GLU A 111 -73.94 -2.01 -4.26
N TYR A 112 -72.81 -1.84 -3.56
CA TYR A 112 -71.49 -2.00 -4.15
C TYR A 112 -71.03 -3.46 -4.08
N LYS A 113 -70.83 -4.08 -5.24
CA LYS A 113 -70.32 -5.44 -5.37
C LYS A 113 -68.93 -5.47 -5.99
N ILE A 114 -68.08 -6.39 -5.54
CA ILE A 114 -66.72 -6.60 -6.06
C ILE A 114 -66.82 -7.32 -7.40
N CYS A 115 -66.33 -6.66 -8.46
CA CYS A 115 -66.20 -7.22 -9.81
C CYS A 115 -64.76 -7.55 -10.18
N GLY A 116 -63.77 -7.12 -9.38
CA GLY A 116 -62.37 -7.43 -9.62
C GLY A 116 -61.52 -7.43 -8.36
N ILE A 117 -60.61 -8.39 -8.24
CA ILE A 117 -59.63 -8.49 -7.17
C ILE A 117 -58.25 -8.70 -7.79
N ASN A 118 -57.25 -7.90 -7.39
CA ASN A 118 -55.88 -8.09 -7.81
C ASN A 118 -54.93 -8.00 -6.61
N VAL A 119 -54.19 -9.07 -6.35
CA VAL A 119 -53.25 -9.17 -5.22
C VAL A 119 -51.81 -9.28 -5.74
N GLN A 120 -50.97 -8.31 -5.38
CA GLN A 120 -49.56 -8.25 -5.75
C GLN A 120 -48.66 -8.31 -4.51
N ARG A 121 -47.46 -8.91 -4.63
CA ARG A 121 -46.42 -8.74 -3.60
C ARG A 121 -45.91 -7.30 -3.63
N GLY A 122 -45.94 -6.63 -2.48
CA GLY A 122 -45.39 -5.29 -2.30
C GLY A 122 -43.85 -5.31 -2.24
N TYR A 123 -43.24 -4.21 -2.68
CA TYR A 123 -41.80 -3.96 -2.85
C TYR A 123 -40.93 -3.96 -1.56
N ALA A 124 -41.28 -4.69 -0.51
CA ALA A 124 -40.54 -4.71 0.76
C ALA A 124 -39.07 -5.13 0.57
N SER A 125 -38.81 -6.16 -0.25
CA SER A 125 -37.45 -6.59 -0.59
C SER A 125 -36.71 -5.56 -1.45
N PHE A 126 -37.40 -4.79 -2.29
CA PHE A 126 -36.80 -3.76 -3.13
C PHE A 126 -36.34 -2.56 -2.29
N PHE A 127 -37.19 -2.04 -1.40
CA PHE A 127 -36.80 -0.94 -0.50
C PHE A 127 -35.73 -1.37 0.53
N TYR A 128 -35.75 -2.63 0.96
CA TYR A 128 -34.69 -3.20 1.80
C TYR A 128 -33.36 -3.29 1.02
N ASN A 129 -33.34 -3.86 -0.18
CA ASN A 129 -32.13 -3.94 -1.04
C ASN A 129 -31.62 -2.56 -1.48
N LEU A 130 -32.49 -1.54 -1.54
CA LEU A 130 -32.08 -0.17 -1.81
C LEU A 130 -31.31 0.48 -0.65
N ARG A 131 -31.40 -0.06 0.57
CA ARG A 131 -30.78 0.51 1.77
C ARG A 131 -29.74 -0.39 2.42
N TYR A 132 -29.86 -1.70 2.30
CA TYR A 132 -29.03 -2.67 3.01
C TYR A 132 -28.25 -3.58 2.04
N ASP A 133 -27.06 -3.98 2.47
CA ASP A 133 -26.29 -5.05 1.83
C ASP A 133 -26.95 -6.40 2.07
N ARG A 134 -27.05 -7.23 1.02
CA ARG A 134 -27.81 -8.48 1.06
C ARG A 134 -27.16 -9.58 1.89
N LEU A 135 -25.84 -9.54 2.04
CA LEU A 135 -25.09 -10.56 2.75
C LEU A 135 -24.98 -10.24 4.24
N THR A 136 -24.70 -8.98 4.56
CA THR A 136 -24.35 -8.54 5.92
C THR A 136 -25.46 -7.79 6.65
N ASN A 137 -26.53 -7.38 5.94
CA ASN A 137 -27.60 -6.51 6.47
C ASN A 137 -27.13 -5.14 7.02
N LEU A 138 -25.88 -4.75 6.76
CA LEU A 138 -25.39 -3.39 7.03
C LEU A 138 -25.95 -2.40 6.01
N TYR A 139 -25.85 -1.10 6.27
CA TYR A 139 -26.22 -0.10 5.25
C TYR A 139 -25.34 -0.24 4.01
N ASN A 140 -25.94 -0.15 2.83
CA ASN A 140 -25.18 0.01 1.59
C ASN A 140 -24.60 1.44 1.49
N LYS A 141 -23.73 1.69 0.51
CA LYS A 141 -23.07 3.01 0.31
C LYS A 141 -24.04 4.19 0.39
N LYS A 142 -25.17 4.10 -0.33
CA LYS A 142 -26.11 5.21 -0.46
C LYS A 142 -26.80 5.52 0.88
N ALA A 143 -27.30 4.49 1.56
CA ALA A 143 -27.95 4.65 2.86
C ALA A 143 -26.95 5.08 3.94
N PHE A 144 -25.72 4.56 3.92
CA PHE A 144 -24.65 4.99 4.81
C PHE A 144 -24.37 6.48 4.65
N CYS A 145 -24.15 6.96 3.42
CA CYS A 145 -23.86 8.38 3.17
C CYS A 145 -24.97 9.30 3.66
N GLN A 146 -26.23 8.92 3.40
CA GLN A 146 -27.38 9.69 3.86
C GLN A 146 -27.42 9.75 5.39
N ARG A 147 -27.32 8.59 6.07
CA ARG A 147 -27.44 8.52 7.52
C ARG A 147 -26.25 9.17 8.24
N ALA A 148 -25.05 9.02 7.70
CA ALA A 148 -23.85 9.70 8.19
C ALA A 148 -23.98 11.23 8.10
N ALA A 149 -24.47 11.76 6.97
CA ALA A 149 -24.71 13.19 6.82
C ALA A 149 -25.75 13.70 7.84
N GLU A 150 -26.81 12.94 8.07
CA GLU A 150 -27.84 13.25 9.07
C GLU A 150 -27.23 13.32 10.49
N ILE A 151 -26.45 12.31 10.93
CA ILE A 151 -25.88 12.31 12.29
C ILE A 151 -24.84 13.42 12.49
N ILE A 152 -24.01 13.71 11.49
CA ILE A 152 -23.04 14.81 11.55
C ILE A 152 -23.78 16.14 11.71
N THR A 153 -24.86 16.34 10.95
CA THR A 153 -25.65 17.58 10.99
C THR A 153 -26.44 17.73 12.30
N GLN A 154 -27.01 16.64 12.82
CA GLN A 154 -27.84 16.64 14.03
C GLN A 154 -27.04 16.85 15.32
N HIS A 155 -25.73 16.58 15.29
CA HIS A 155 -24.82 16.71 16.44
C HIS A 155 -23.70 17.71 16.14
N PRO A 156 -23.99 19.04 16.07
CA PRO A 156 -22.99 20.07 15.84
C PRO A 156 -21.93 20.15 16.94
N GLU A 157 -22.25 19.70 18.15
CA GLU A 157 -21.39 19.72 19.33
C GLU A 157 -20.33 18.61 19.36
N LYS A 158 -20.43 17.61 18.48
CA LYS A 158 -19.51 16.46 18.43
C LYS A 158 -18.62 16.52 17.20
N GLU A 159 -17.38 16.10 17.34
CA GLU A 159 -16.52 15.79 16.18
C GLU A 159 -16.79 14.37 15.71
N PHE A 160 -16.62 14.12 14.42
CA PHE A 160 -16.87 12.81 13.81
C PHE A 160 -15.68 12.33 13.01
N GLU A 161 -15.55 11.01 12.96
CA GLU A 161 -14.62 10.31 12.08
C GLU A 161 -15.39 9.40 11.13
N ILE A 162 -14.88 9.32 9.91
CA ILE A 162 -15.28 8.31 8.94
C ILE A 162 -14.13 7.35 8.79
N MET A 163 -14.38 6.10 9.15
CA MET A 163 -13.44 5.00 9.00
C MET A 163 -13.90 4.07 7.88
N ARG A 164 -12.96 3.73 7.01
CA ARG A 164 -13.10 2.66 6.02
C ARG A 164 -12.07 1.60 6.36
N PHE A 165 -12.46 0.33 6.30
CA PHE A 165 -11.50 -0.76 6.52
C PHE A 165 -11.82 -1.96 5.65
N ASN A 166 -10.81 -2.81 5.45
CA ASN A 166 -10.94 -4.00 4.63
C ASN A 166 -10.12 -5.18 5.18
N ILE A 167 -10.34 -6.38 4.62
CA ILE A 167 -9.65 -7.59 5.03
C ILE A 167 -8.41 -7.76 4.15
N ALA A 168 -7.23 -7.84 4.78
CA ALA A 168 -5.97 -8.06 4.08
C ALA A 168 -6.03 -9.37 3.27
N ARG A 169 -5.67 -9.29 1.97
CA ARG A 169 -5.59 -10.45 1.07
C ARG A 169 -6.87 -11.29 1.03
N PHE A 170 -8.06 -10.68 1.16
CA PHE A 170 -9.33 -11.38 1.17
C PHE A 170 -9.55 -12.33 -0.02
N LYS A 171 -9.04 -11.98 -1.20
CA LYS A 171 -9.09 -12.86 -2.38
C LYS A 171 -8.36 -14.20 -2.14
N VAL A 172 -7.20 -14.18 -1.47
CA VAL A 172 -6.44 -15.39 -1.12
C VAL A 172 -7.26 -16.26 -0.17
N ILE A 173 -8.02 -15.66 0.77
CA ILE A 173 -8.91 -16.40 1.65
C ILE A 173 -10.01 -17.11 0.84
N ASN A 174 -10.63 -16.42 -0.12
CA ASN A 174 -11.62 -17.03 -1.01
C ASN A 174 -11.02 -18.15 -1.88
N ASP A 175 -9.81 -17.94 -2.41
CA ASP A 175 -9.14 -18.90 -3.30
C ASP A 175 -8.69 -20.17 -2.53
N LEU A 176 -8.28 -20.04 -1.26
CA LEU A 176 -7.82 -21.15 -0.43
C LEU A 176 -8.96 -21.89 0.30
N PHE A 177 -9.96 -21.17 0.80
CA PHE A 177 -10.99 -21.71 1.70
C PHE A 177 -12.41 -21.66 1.12
N GLY A 178 -12.56 -21.18 -0.11
CA GLY A 178 -13.82 -21.06 -0.83
C GLY A 178 -14.61 -19.79 -0.47
N GLU A 179 -15.42 -19.32 -1.43
CA GLU A 179 -16.25 -18.12 -1.29
C GLU A 179 -17.23 -18.22 -0.10
N GLU A 180 -17.74 -19.41 0.21
CA GLU A 180 -18.68 -19.63 1.30
C GLU A 180 -18.05 -19.34 2.68
N THR A 181 -16.74 -19.58 2.83
CA THR A 181 -15.97 -19.24 4.03
C THR A 181 -15.73 -17.73 4.10
N GLY A 182 -15.41 -17.10 2.97
CA GLY A 182 -15.33 -15.65 2.87
C GLY A 182 -16.63 -14.96 3.28
N ASP A 183 -17.78 -15.48 2.81
CA ASP A 183 -19.10 -14.97 3.17
C ASP A 183 -19.41 -15.09 4.67
N LYS A 184 -18.96 -16.17 5.32
CA LYS A 184 -19.06 -16.35 6.78
C LYS A 184 -18.23 -15.31 7.52
N LEU A 185 -17.00 -15.05 7.06
CA LEU A 185 -16.13 -14.03 7.64
C LEU A 185 -16.76 -12.63 7.52
N LEU A 186 -17.33 -12.29 6.35
CA LEU A 186 -17.99 -11.00 6.14
C LEU A 186 -19.22 -10.81 7.05
N LYS A 187 -20.00 -11.87 7.26
CA LYS A 187 -21.13 -11.85 8.21
C LYS A 187 -20.66 -11.68 9.65
N TYR A 188 -19.58 -12.38 10.03
CA TYR A 188 -19.00 -12.29 11.36
C TYR A 188 -18.53 -10.87 11.70
N VAL A 189 -17.85 -10.21 10.75
CA VAL A 189 -17.46 -8.79 10.88
C VAL A 189 -18.69 -7.89 11.04
N ALA A 190 -19.73 -8.13 10.25
CA ALA A 190 -20.96 -7.33 10.32
C ALA A 190 -21.71 -7.49 11.64
N GLU A 191 -21.84 -8.72 12.14
CA GLU A 191 -22.44 -9.01 13.45
C GLU A 191 -21.69 -8.29 14.56
N PHE A 192 -20.36 -8.36 14.55
CA PHE A 192 -19.52 -7.63 15.49
C PHE A 192 -19.77 -6.12 15.43
N LEU A 193 -19.75 -5.52 14.23
CA LEU A 193 -20.01 -4.09 14.06
C LEU A 193 -21.38 -3.68 14.63
N THR A 194 -22.42 -4.47 14.39
CA THR A 194 -23.76 -4.20 14.95
C THR A 194 -23.87 -4.43 16.45
N SER A 195 -22.96 -5.19 17.05
CA SER A 195 -22.91 -5.40 18.50
C SER A 195 -22.33 -4.21 19.27
N ILE A 196 -21.61 -3.32 18.59
CA ILE A 196 -21.03 -2.13 19.17
C ILE A 196 -22.18 -1.15 19.49
N GLN A 197 -22.49 -1.00 20.79
CA GLN A 197 -23.53 -0.09 21.29
C GLN A 197 -23.02 1.36 21.36
N LEU A 198 -22.57 1.91 20.22
CA LEU A 198 -22.08 3.27 20.13
C LEU A 198 -23.15 4.17 19.48
N GLU A 199 -23.57 5.22 20.17
CA GLU A 199 -24.53 6.19 19.63
C GLU A 199 -24.04 7.64 19.81
N PRO A 200 -24.14 8.50 18.78
CA PRO A 200 -24.63 8.21 17.42
C PRO A 200 -23.57 7.48 16.57
N CYS A 201 -23.89 6.34 15.94
CA CYS A 201 -23.00 5.65 15.02
C CYS A 201 -23.75 5.07 13.81
N VAL A 202 -23.07 4.94 12.68
CA VAL A 202 -23.59 4.32 11.46
C VAL A 202 -22.58 3.31 10.93
N TYR A 203 -23.06 2.10 10.62
CA TYR A 203 -22.27 1.01 10.06
C TYR A 203 -22.73 0.68 8.64
N GLY A 204 -21.79 0.45 7.73
CA GLY A 204 -22.09 0.12 6.35
C GLY A 204 -21.12 -0.87 5.73
N ARG A 205 -21.53 -1.45 4.61
CA ARG A 205 -20.67 -2.22 3.70
C ARG A 205 -20.74 -1.59 2.32
N LEU A 206 -19.56 -1.31 1.76
CA LEU A 206 -19.41 -0.62 0.48
C LEU A 206 -19.53 -1.60 -0.69
N TYR A 207 -18.63 -2.59 -0.73
CA TYR A 207 -18.59 -3.73 -1.66
C TYR A 207 -17.55 -4.74 -1.14
N ALA A 208 -17.59 -6.00 -1.59
CA ALA A 208 -16.61 -7.03 -1.24
C ALA A 208 -16.26 -7.04 0.27
N ASP A 209 -15.00 -6.89 0.63
CA ASP A 209 -14.49 -6.85 2.00
C ASP A 209 -14.44 -5.45 2.62
N ASN A 210 -15.02 -4.43 1.98
CA ASN A 210 -14.90 -3.04 2.42
C ASN A 210 -16.07 -2.61 3.32
N PHE A 211 -15.75 -2.26 4.56
CA PHE A 211 -16.68 -1.83 5.60
C PHE A 211 -16.49 -0.35 5.94
N LEU A 212 -17.57 0.28 6.41
CA LEU A 212 -17.67 1.72 6.68
C LEU A 212 -18.21 1.98 8.08
N LEU A 213 -17.62 2.95 8.79
CA LEU A 213 -18.09 3.43 10.08
C LEU A 213 -18.11 4.97 10.07
N CYS A 214 -19.15 5.55 10.67
CA CYS A 214 -19.17 6.95 11.05
C CYS A 214 -19.51 7.04 12.54
N TYR A 215 -18.61 7.62 13.33
CA TYR A 215 -18.72 7.64 14.79
C TYR A 215 -18.14 8.94 15.37
N PRO A 216 -18.56 9.35 16.58
CA PRO A 216 -18.03 10.55 17.22
C PRO A 216 -16.59 10.33 17.70
N THR A 217 -15.74 11.34 17.57
CA THR A 217 -14.40 11.33 18.16
C THR A 217 -14.51 11.49 19.68
N ALA A 218 -13.94 10.55 20.44
CA ALA A 218 -13.95 10.59 21.90
C ALA A 218 -12.73 9.86 22.50
N GLY A 219 -11.79 10.60 23.08
CA GLY A 219 -10.60 10.04 23.74
C GLY A 219 -9.87 9.02 22.87
N LYS A 220 -9.70 7.78 23.37
CA LYS A 220 -9.03 6.66 22.68
C LYS A 220 -9.98 5.75 21.89
N LEU A 221 -11.20 6.20 21.58
CA LEU A 221 -12.21 5.36 20.93
C LEU A 221 -11.72 4.75 19.61
N ARG A 222 -10.99 5.52 18.79
CA ARG A 222 -10.37 5.03 17.55
C ARG A 222 -9.44 3.83 17.80
N GLU A 223 -8.50 3.98 18.73
CA GLU A 223 -7.56 2.92 19.14
C GLU A 223 -8.31 1.67 19.61
N HIS A 224 -9.35 1.83 20.44
CA HIS A 224 -10.15 0.71 20.94
C HIS A 224 -10.95 0.00 19.84
N LEU A 225 -11.52 0.74 18.89
CA LEU A 225 -12.26 0.15 17.76
C LEU A 225 -11.33 -0.68 16.88
N ILE A 226 -10.16 -0.13 16.53
CA ILE A 226 -9.12 -0.83 15.75
C ILE A 226 -8.67 -2.08 16.48
N HIS A 227 -8.31 -1.96 17.76
CA HIS A 227 -7.86 -3.10 18.56
C HIS A 227 -8.94 -4.19 18.64
N SER A 228 -10.20 -3.82 18.87
CA SER A 228 -11.29 -4.80 18.97
C SER A 228 -11.55 -5.53 17.64
N LEU A 229 -11.46 -4.81 16.51
CA LEU A 229 -11.56 -5.41 15.17
C LEU A 229 -10.36 -6.32 14.86
N GLN A 230 -9.15 -5.97 15.31
CA GLN A 230 -7.99 -6.85 15.18
C GLN A 230 -8.15 -8.12 16.03
N MET A 231 -8.66 -8.01 17.25
CA MET A 231 -8.92 -9.17 18.11
C MET A 231 -10.01 -10.09 17.52
N LEU A 232 -11.01 -9.51 16.85
CA LEU A 232 -12.02 -10.26 16.10
C LEU A 232 -11.39 -11.11 14.98
N ALA A 233 -10.34 -10.59 14.34
CA ALA A 233 -9.61 -11.31 13.29
C ALA A 233 -9.01 -12.63 13.82
N VAL A 234 -8.51 -12.60 15.06
CA VAL A 234 -7.90 -13.76 15.74
C VAL A 234 -8.95 -14.76 16.23
N SER A 235 -10.15 -14.30 16.57
CA SER A 235 -11.22 -15.17 17.10
C SER A 235 -11.99 -15.92 16.02
N PHE A 236 -11.81 -15.58 14.74
CA PHE A 236 -12.39 -16.34 13.64
C PHE A 236 -11.59 -17.61 13.41
N ALA A 237 -12.22 -18.78 13.58
CA ALA A 237 -11.58 -20.08 13.49
C ALA A 237 -11.19 -20.45 12.04
N LEU A 238 -10.06 -19.91 11.58
CA LEU A 238 -9.46 -20.17 10.28
C LEU A 238 -7.96 -20.45 10.47
N ASP A 239 -7.43 -21.48 9.79
CA ASP A 239 -6.00 -21.79 9.79
C ASP A 239 -5.23 -20.85 8.83
N TYR A 240 -5.50 -19.56 8.99
CA TYR A 240 -4.91 -18.47 8.21
C TYR A 240 -5.00 -17.18 9.02
N ARG A 241 -3.91 -16.42 9.06
CA ARG A 241 -3.88 -15.14 9.76
C ARG A 241 -4.73 -14.11 9.01
N ILE A 242 -5.75 -13.59 9.67
CA ILE A 242 -6.59 -12.50 9.16
C ILE A 242 -6.05 -11.20 9.74
N ASP A 243 -5.73 -10.24 8.87
CA ASP A 243 -5.38 -8.88 9.25
C ASP A 243 -6.40 -7.91 8.62
N PHE A 244 -6.66 -6.79 9.28
CA PHE A 244 -7.49 -5.71 8.76
C PHE A 244 -6.63 -4.47 8.53
N TYR A 245 -6.88 -3.72 7.46
CA TYR A 245 -6.31 -2.39 7.29
C TYR A 245 -7.39 -1.33 7.44
N PHE A 246 -7.05 -0.21 8.08
CA PHE A 246 -7.97 0.87 8.39
C PHE A 246 -7.51 2.18 7.72
N GLY A 247 -8.47 2.96 7.27
CA GLY A 247 -8.29 4.32 6.77
C GLY A 247 -9.27 5.25 7.45
N VAL A 248 -8.80 6.36 8.00
CA VAL A 248 -9.62 7.29 8.77
C VAL A 248 -9.53 8.70 8.18
N TYR A 249 -10.69 9.36 8.10
CA TYR A 249 -10.81 10.78 7.85
C TYR A 249 -11.55 11.44 9.01
N THR A 250 -10.87 12.35 9.72
CA THR A 250 -11.50 13.23 10.71
C THR A 250 -12.26 14.34 9.99
N VAL A 251 -13.53 14.51 10.31
CA VAL A 251 -14.41 15.49 9.65
C VAL A 251 -14.00 16.90 10.05
N LYS A 252 -13.20 17.56 9.20
CA LYS A 252 -12.79 18.97 9.36
C LYS A 252 -13.81 19.94 8.75
N GLU A 253 -14.30 19.60 7.57
CA GLU A 253 -15.21 20.43 6.76
C GLU A 253 -16.59 19.75 6.69
N ARG A 254 -17.59 20.30 7.39
CA ARG A 254 -18.93 19.69 7.52
C ARG A 254 -19.83 19.87 6.29
N ASP A 255 -19.45 20.78 5.39
CA ASP A 255 -20.11 21.05 4.11
C ASP A 255 -19.71 20.08 3.00
N LEU A 256 -18.62 19.32 3.19
CA LEU A 256 -18.24 18.27 2.27
C LEU A 256 -19.26 17.15 2.22
N SER A 257 -19.42 16.56 1.03
CA SER A 257 -20.25 15.37 0.90
C SER A 257 -19.60 14.19 1.64
N VAL A 258 -20.40 13.36 2.31
CA VAL A 258 -19.90 12.12 2.95
C VAL A 258 -19.23 11.20 1.93
N THR A 259 -19.62 11.25 0.65
CA THR A 259 -18.93 10.50 -0.41
C THR A 259 -17.49 10.97 -0.56
N THR A 260 -17.24 12.28 -0.57
CA THR A 260 -15.88 12.84 -0.60
C THR A 260 -15.08 12.47 0.66
N MET A 261 -15.72 12.47 1.83
CA MET A 261 -15.09 12.05 3.08
C MET A 261 -14.70 10.55 3.05
N LEU A 262 -15.54 9.70 2.45
CA LEU A 262 -15.24 8.28 2.22
C LEU A 262 -14.06 8.10 1.27
N ASP A 263 -13.96 8.92 0.23
CA ASP A 263 -12.82 8.90 -0.70
C ASP A 263 -11.52 9.31 0.02
N ARG A 264 -11.58 10.32 0.90
CA ARG A 264 -10.44 10.72 1.76
C ARG A 264 -10.03 9.58 2.71
N ALA A 265 -10.99 8.95 3.41
CA ALA A 265 -10.71 7.79 4.25
C ALA A 265 -10.12 6.61 3.46
N ALA A 266 -10.51 6.44 2.20
CA ALA A 266 -9.94 5.43 1.32
C ALA A 266 -8.46 5.68 0.98
N MET A 267 -8.04 6.94 0.86
CA MET A 267 -6.63 7.28 0.66
C MET A 267 -5.80 6.95 1.92
N GLY A 268 -6.33 7.23 3.11
CA GLY A 268 -5.74 6.76 4.38
C GLY A 268 -5.59 5.24 4.43
N LEU A 269 -6.63 4.51 4.00
CA LEU A 269 -6.60 3.05 3.92
C LEU A 269 -5.52 2.55 2.95
N PHE A 270 -5.39 3.19 1.78
CA PHE A 270 -4.38 2.86 0.80
C PHE A 270 -2.96 2.98 1.37
N LYS A 271 -2.66 4.07 2.10
CA LYS A 271 -1.38 4.29 2.82
C LYS A 271 -1.10 3.19 3.84
N ALA A 272 -2.10 2.78 4.63
CA ALA A 272 -1.95 1.68 5.59
C ALA A 272 -1.64 0.35 4.88
N SER A 273 -2.39 0.04 3.82
CA SER A 273 -2.25 -1.22 3.09
C SER A 273 -0.94 -1.36 2.29
N ARG A 274 -0.31 -0.24 1.88
CA ARG A 274 0.97 -0.23 1.15
C ARG A 274 2.15 -0.64 2.01
N ASN A 275 2.27 -0.07 3.21
CA ASN A 275 3.46 -0.25 4.02
C ASN A 275 3.46 -1.56 4.79
N GLY A 276 2.27 -2.14 5.07
CA GLY A 276 2.12 -3.38 5.87
C GLY A 276 2.54 -3.26 7.35
N LEU A 277 3.37 -2.26 7.67
CA LEU A 277 3.91 -1.89 8.97
C LEU A 277 2.90 -1.12 9.83
N ILE A 278 1.97 -0.40 9.18
CA ILE A 278 0.99 0.44 9.85
C ILE A 278 -0.40 -0.09 9.54
N VAL A 279 -1.17 -0.37 10.59
CA VAL A 279 -2.48 -1.00 10.43
C VAL A 279 -3.60 0.02 10.17
N CYS A 280 -3.39 1.29 10.54
CA CYS A 280 -4.35 2.38 10.33
C CYS A 280 -3.67 3.61 9.73
N GLY A 281 -4.18 4.11 8.60
CA GLY A 281 -3.68 5.31 7.94
C GLY A 281 -4.69 6.45 8.04
N GLU A 282 -4.20 7.65 8.34
CA GLU A 282 -5.00 8.86 8.40
C GLU A 282 -4.88 9.63 7.09
N TYR A 283 -5.97 10.25 6.66
CA TYR A 283 -5.93 11.15 5.52
C TYR A 283 -5.21 12.45 5.89
N GLU A 284 -4.14 12.74 5.16
CA GLU A 284 -3.43 14.03 5.16
C GLU A 284 -3.77 14.76 3.85
N ASP A 285 -3.84 16.09 3.90
CA ASP A 285 -4.36 16.89 2.79
C ASP A 285 -3.48 16.81 1.52
N ASP A 286 -2.21 16.45 1.67
CA ASP A 286 -1.21 16.22 0.61
C ASP A 286 -1.31 14.84 -0.06
N MET A 287 -2.06 13.89 0.52
CA MET A 287 -2.13 12.52 0.01
C MET A 287 -2.77 12.44 -1.37
N ARG A 288 -3.76 13.29 -1.64
CA ARG A 288 -4.42 13.31 -2.95
C ARG A 288 -3.46 13.74 -4.05
N GLU A 289 -2.69 14.80 -3.81
CA GLU A 289 -1.68 15.28 -4.76
C GLU A 289 -0.58 14.26 -4.95
N THR A 290 -0.13 13.63 -3.86
CA THR A 290 0.88 12.56 -3.89
C THR A 290 0.41 11.40 -4.76
N MET A 291 -0.81 10.88 -4.56
CA MET A 291 -1.35 9.78 -5.37
C MET A 291 -1.48 10.14 -6.86
N VAL A 292 -1.91 11.37 -7.18
CA VAL A 292 -1.99 11.83 -8.57
C VAL A 292 -0.59 11.88 -9.19
N ASN A 293 0.39 12.41 -8.48
CA ASN A 293 1.78 12.48 -8.93
C ASN A 293 2.38 11.08 -9.13
N GLU A 294 2.13 10.14 -8.21
CA GLU A 294 2.56 8.74 -8.36
C GLU A 294 1.94 8.10 -9.61
N GLN A 295 0.64 8.32 -9.86
CA GLN A 295 -0.02 7.76 -11.04
C GLN A 295 0.53 8.35 -12.34
N VAL A 296 0.88 9.65 -12.36
CA VAL A 296 1.55 10.28 -13.49
C VAL A 296 2.90 9.60 -13.77
N ILE A 297 3.68 9.29 -12.72
CA ILE A 297 4.95 8.55 -12.86
C ILE A 297 4.70 7.17 -13.47
N VAL A 298 3.77 6.38 -12.92
CA VAL A 298 3.45 5.03 -13.41
C VAL A 298 2.99 5.04 -14.87
N ASN A 299 2.16 6.01 -15.26
CA ASN A 299 1.65 6.10 -16.63
C ASN A 299 2.75 6.40 -17.66
N ASN A 300 3.82 7.09 -17.26
CA ASN A 300 4.90 7.48 -18.18
C ASN A 300 6.09 6.51 -18.17
N MET A 301 6.19 5.58 -17.20
CA MET A 301 7.40 4.76 -16.98
C MET A 301 7.88 3.97 -18.21
N ASN A 302 7.01 3.18 -18.85
CA ASN A 302 7.39 2.33 -19.99
C ASN A 302 7.79 3.17 -21.20
N GLY A 303 6.97 4.18 -21.53
CA GLY A 303 7.25 5.05 -22.67
C GLY A 303 8.52 5.89 -22.48
N SER A 304 8.84 6.27 -21.24
CA SER A 304 10.07 7.02 -20.93
C SER A 304 11.32 6.16 -21.11
N LEU A 305 11.23 4.86 -20.76
CA LEU A 305 12.32 3.91 -20.98
C LEU A 305 12.57 3.68 -22.48
N GLU A 306 11.51 3.47 -23.25
CA GLU A 306 11.60 3.30 -24.71
C GLU A 306 12.14 4.54 -25.44
N ARG A 307 11.87 5.74 -24.91
CA ARG A 307 12.34 7.01 -25.48
C ARG A 307 13.68 7.48 -24.92
N GLU A 308 14.35 6.65 -24.13
CA GLU A 308 15.65 6.95 -23.49
C GLU A 308 15.62 8.25 -22.65
N GLU A 309 14.49 8.54 -21.99
CA GLU A 309 14.33 9.71 -21.11
C GLU A 309 14.97 9.52 -19.74
N PHE A 310 15.40 8.30 -19.42
CA PHE A 310 16.28 8.00 -18.29
C PHE A 310 17.73 8.15 -18.72
N ILE A 311 18.44 9.06 -18.06
CA ILE A 311 19.82 9.44 -18.37
C ILE A 311 20.71 9.08 -17.18
N VAL A 312 21.89 8.55 -17.46
CA VAL A 312 22.90 8.24 -16.44
C VAL A 312 23.74 9.49 -16.18
N TYR A 313 23.73 9.95 -14.93
CA TYR A 313 24.68 10.95 -14.43
C TYR A 313 25.78 10.21 -13.66
N LEU A 314 26.96 10.79 -13.59
CA LEU A 314 28.11 10.23 -12.89
C LEU A 314 28.49 11.14 -11.73
N GLN A 315 28.58 10.58 -10.53
CA GLN A 315 29.15 11.29 -9.39
C GLN A 315 30.56 10.77 -9.10
N PRO A 316 31.61 11.61 -9.23
CA PRO A 316 32.97 11.14 -8.99
C PRO A 316 33.24 10.78 -7.52
N LYS A 317 34.06 9.74 -7.33
CA LYS A 317 34.61 9.29 -6.06
C LYS A 317 36.06 9.74 -5.94
N TYR A 318 36.44 10.32 -4.80
CA TYR A 318 37.76 10.90 -4.59
C TYR A 318 38.57 10.13 -3.55
N ASP A 319 39.85 9.95 -3.80
CA ASP A 319 40.82 9.54 -2.79
C ASP A 319 41.14 10.72 -1.87
N LEU A 320 40.92 10.54 -0.56
CA LEU A 320 41.03 11.63 0.41
C LEU A 320 42.49 12.10 0.61
N ASN A 321 43.48 11.26 0.29
CA ASN A 321 44.89 11.58 0.45
C ASN A 321 45.46 12.33 -0.77
N THR A 322 45.07 11.90 -1.96
CA THR A 322 45.59 12.44 -3.23
C THR A 322 44.67 13.47 -3.88
N GLU A 323 43.42 13.55 -3.42
CA GLU A 323 42.34 14.34 -4.02
C GLU A 323 42.11 14.01 -5.50
N LYS A 324 42.45 12.79 -5.91
CA LYS A 324 42.28 12.29 -7.28
C LYS A 324 40.99 11.53 -7.43
N ILE A 325 40.42 11.60 -8.64
CA ILE A 325 39.24 10.83 -9.00
C ILE A 325 39.66 9.37 -9.14
N MET A 326 39.00 8.48 -8.40
CA MET A 326 39.28 7.04 -8.40
C MET A 326 38.22 6.22 -9.14
N GLY A 327 37.03 6.79 -9.30
CA GLY A 327 35.89 6.16 -9.96
C GLY A 327 34.70 7.09 -9.98
N ALA A 328 33.53 6.56 -10.30
CA ALA A 328 32.27 7.29 -10.18
C ALA A 328 31.11 6.36 -9.83
N GLU A 329 30.01 6.92 -9.34
CA GLU A 329 28.73 6.23 -9.22
C GLU A 329 27.79 6.65 -10.36
N ALA A 330 27.20 5.65 -11.03
CA ALA A 330 26.16 5.84 -12.02
C ALA A 330 24.80 6.02 -11.35
N LEU A 331 24.26 7.23 -11.51
CA LEU A 331 23.03 7.67 -10.88
C LEU A 331 22.00 8.03 -11.94
N VAL A 332 20.88 7.30 -11.95
CA VAL A 332 19.80 7.54 -12.90
C VAL A 332 19.13 8.90 -12.66
N ARG A 333 18.79 9.60 -13.73
CA ARG A 333 18.01 10.84 -13.76
C ARG A 333 16.91 10.72 -14.78
N TRP A 334 15.71 11.19 -14.46
CA TRP A 334 14.60 11.16 -15.40
C TRP A 334 14.32 12.56 -15.93
N VAL A 335 14.60 12.76 -17.22
CA VAL A 335 14.39 14.03 -17.91
C VAL A 335 13.21 13.87 -18.87
N HIS A 336 12.02 14.21 -18.37
CA HIS A 336 10.78 14.05 -19.14
C HIS A 336 10.48 15.33 -19.94
N PRO A 337 10.12 15.24 -21.23
CA PRO A 337 9.99 16.40 -22.11
C PRO A 337 8.91 17.41 -21.68
N GLN A 338 7.81 16.95 -21.06
CA GLN A 338 6.75 17.86 -20.56
C GLN A 338 6.79 18.10 -19.04
N LEU A 339 7.39 17.20 -18.26
CA LEU A 339 7.38 17.28 -16.79
C LEU A 339 8.69 17.83 -16.26
N GLY A 340 9.69 18.02 -17.12
CA GLY A 340 11.04 18.43 -16.75
C GLY A 340 11.79 17.32 -16.01
N PHE A 341 12.69 17.74 -15.14
CA PHE A 341 13.49 16.83 -14.33
C PHE A 341 12.67 16.24 -13.18
N ILE A 342 12.60 14.91 -13.13
CA ILE A 342 11.93 14.17 -12.06
C ILE A 342 13.02 13.52 -11.19
N SER A 343 13.03 13.88 -9.90
CA SER A 343 14.02 13.36 -8.94
C SER A 343 13.86 11.85 -8.72
N PRO A 344 14.97 11.07 -8.65
CA PRO A 344 14.96 9.65 -8.29
C PRO A 344 14.19 9.34 -7.02
N ALA A 345 14.29 10.20 -5.99
CA ALA A 345 13.55 10.04 -4.74
C ALA A 345 12.02 10.03 -4.92
N LYS A 346 11.50 10.53 -6.05
CA LYS A 346 10.06 10.48 -6.37
C LYS A 346 9.66 9.20 -7.10
N PHE A 347 10.49 8.66 -7.99
CA PHE A 347 10.09 7.55 -8.87
C PHE A 347 10.68 6.20 -8.49
N VAL A 348 11.89 6.15 -7.92
CA VAL A 348 12.54 4.88 -7.55
C VAL A 348 11.68 4.09 -6.55
N PRO A 349 11.15 4.68 -5.45
CA PRO A 349 10.29 3.94 -4.53
C PRO A 349 9.02 3.39 -5.19
N ILE A 350 8.48 4.08 -6.20
CA ILE A 350 7.30 3.64 -6.93
C ILE A 350 7.65 2.44 -7.83
N PHE A 351 8.81 2.50 -8.49
CA PHE A 351 9.30 1.45 -9.37
C PHE A 351 9.71 0.18 -8.62
N GLU A 352 10.25 0.33 -7.41
CA GLU A 352 10.50 -0.82 -6.52
C GLU A 352 9.19 -1.52 -6.15
N GLN A 353 8.16 -0.75 -5.79
CA GLN A 353 6.88 -1.30 -5.35
C GLN A 353 6.10 -2.01 -6.48
N ASN A 354 6.20 -1.51 -7.71
CA ASN A 354 5.51 -2.12 -8.86
C ASN A 354 6.38 -3.12 -9.63
N GLY A 355 7.66 -3.28 -9.25
CA GLY A 355 8.63 -4.18 -9.89
C GLY A 355 9.26 -3.66 -11.17
N PHE A 356 8.99 -2.41 -11.59
CA PHE A 356 9.60 -1.79 -12.76
C PHE A 356 11.08 -1.46 -12.55
N ILE A 357 11.55 -1.37 -11.29
CA ILE A 357 12.94 -1.04 -10.96
C ILE A 357 13.93 -1.98 -11.64
N TYR A 358 13.63 -3.28 -11.73
CA TYR A 358 14.46 -4.28 -12.42
C TYR A 358 14.69 -3.94 -13.91
N GLN A 359 13.68 -3.38 -14.59
CA GLN A 359 13.82 -2.97 -15.99
C GLN A 359 14.65 -1.71 -16.12
N LEU A 360 14.48 -0.77 -15.19
CA LEU A 360 15.27 0.45 -15.15
C LEU A 360 16.74 0.15 -14.83
N ASP A 361 17.00 -0.72 -13.85
CA ASP A 361 18.34 -1.11 -13.43
C ASP A 361 19.09 -1.77 -14.58
N LYS A 362 18.46 -2.74 -15.27
CA LYS A 362 19.04 -3.32 -16.50
C LYS A 362 19.40 -2.29 -17.55
N TYR A 363 18.53 -1.33 -17.78
CA TYR A 363 18.78 -0.23 -18.71
C TYR A 363 19.98 0.61 -18.27
N VAL A 364 20.08 0.94 -16.97
CA VAL A 364 21.21 1.69 -16.41
C VAL A 364 22.51 0.88 -16.52
N TRP A 365 22.51 -0.41 -16.18
CA TRP A 365 23.68 -1.28 -16.30
C TRP A 365 24.19 -1.35 -17.73
N GLU A 366 23.29 -1.50 -18.69
CA GLU A 366 23.62 -1.53 -20.11
C GLU A 366 24.19 -0.19 -20.58
N LYS A 367 23.56 0.94 -20.22
CA LYS A 367 24.06 2.28 -20.59
C LYS A 367 25.42 2.58 -19.96
N THR A 368 25.67 2.15 -18.72
CA THR A 368 26.98 2.28 -18.07
C THR A 368 28.04 1.45 -18.77
N CYS A 369 27.73 0.20 -19.16
CA CYS A 369 28.66 -0.63 -19.93
C CYS A 369 28.97 -0.02 -21.31
N GLN A 370 27.95 0.49 -22.00
CA GLN A 370 28.11 1.17 -23.27
C GLN A 370 29.06 2.39 -23.14
N LEU A 371 28.82 3.23 -22.12
CA LEU A 371 29.63 4.41 -21.82
C LEU A 371 31.10 4.06 -21.55
N LEU A 372 31.34 3.05 -20.72
CA LEU A 372 32.69 2.56 -20.43
C LEU A 372 33.38 2.08 -21.72
N ARG A 373 32.68 1.30 -22.54
CA ARG A 373 33.22 0.79 -23.82
C ARG A 373 33.57 1.92 -24.78
N GLU A 374 32.68 2.90 -24.93
CA GLU A 374 32.90 4.08 -25.77
C GLU A 374 34.14 4.87 -25.34
N ASP A 375 34.39 4.99 -24.03
CA ASP A 375 35.57 5.66 -23.52
C ASP A 375 36.86 4.88 -23.77
N ILE A 376 36.84 3.55 -23.61
CA ILE A 376 38.00 2.70 -23.95
C ILE A 376 38.30 2.77 -25.46
N ASP A 377 37.28 2.68 -26.32
CA ASP A 377 37.45 2.74 -27.78
C ASP A 377 37.98 4.08 -28.27
N ALA A 378 37.58 5.16 -27.60
CA ALA A 378 38.09 6.50 -27.88
C ALA A 378 39.47 6.79 -27.26
N GLY A 379 40.06 5.84 -26.54
CA GLY A 379 41.34 6.01 -25.84
C GLY A 379 41.29 7.06 -24.72
N ARG A 380 40.10 7.32 -24.16
CA ARG A 380 39.92 8.20 -23.00
C ARG A 380 40.36 7.46 -21.73
N PRO A 381 40.77 8.18 -20.67
CA PRO A 381 41.00 7.55 -19.38
C PRO A 381 39.71 6.91 -18.87
N VAL A 382 39.80 5.68 -18.36
CA VAL A 382 38.66 4.93 -17.85
C VAL A 382 38.95 4.51 -16.42
N LEU A 383 38.01 4.82 -15.54
CA LEU A 383 38.00 4.43 -14.13
C LEU A 383 36.77 3.55 -13.85
N PRO A 384 36.77 2.76 -12.76
CA PRO A 384 35.60 2.00 -12.37
C PRO A 384 34.37 2.88 -12.15
N VAL A 385 33.22 2.40 -12.61
CA VAL A 385 31.92 3.02 -12.36
C VAL A 385 31.06 2.03 -11.61
N SER A 386 30.55 2.44 -10.45
CA SER A 386 29.61 1.65 -9.69
C SER A 386 28.17 1.84 -10.17
N ILE A 387 27.38 0.78 -10.08
CA ILE A 387 25.96 0.76 -10.40
C ILE A 387 25.18 0.18 -9.24
N ASN A 388 24.02 0.78 -8.97
CA ASN A 388 23.08 0.27 -7.98
C ASN A 388 22.45 -1.04 -8.47
N VAL A 389 22.37 -2.02 -7.56
CA VAL A 389 21.65 -3.28 -7.77
C VAL A 389 20.57 -3.36 -6.70
N SER A 390 19.32 -3.19 -7.13
CA SER A 390 18.22 -3.13 -6.18
C SER A 390 17.98 -4.49 -5.53
N ARG A 391 17.40 -4.47 -4.34
CA ARG A 391 17.14 -5.70 -3.58
C ARG A 391 16.28 -6.71 -4.36
N VAL A 392 15.35 -6.24 -5.18
CA VAL A 392 14.46 -7.11 -5.94
C VAL A 392 15.21 -7.88 -7.04
N ASP A 393 16.35 -7.37 -7.51
CA ASP A 393 17.13 -7.98 -8.59
C ASP A 393 17.82 -9.27 -8.13
N PHE A 394 18.15 -9.39 -6.84
CA PHE A 394 18.77 -10.58 -6.25
C PHE A 394 17.84 -11.79 -6.16
N TYR A 395 16.52 -11.58 -6.24
CA TYR A 395 15.59 -12.69 -6.39
C TYR A 395 15.58 -13.23 -7.83
N SER A 396 16.23 -12.56 -8.78
CA SER A 396 16.41 -13.09 -10.13
C SER A 396 17.42 -14.23 -10.12
N PRO A 397 17.03 -15.45 -10.51
CA PRO A 397 17.94 -16.61 -10.50
C PRO A 397 19.11 -16.47 -11.48
N ASN A 398 19.03 -15.53 -12.43
CA ASN A 398 20.00 -15.36 -13.51
C ASN A 398 20.85 -14.09 -13.37
N LEU A 399 20.91 -13.46 -12.19
CA LEU A 399 21.61 -12.18 -12.01
C LEU A 399 23.10 -12.24 -12.41
N VAL A 400 23.80 -13.30 -11.99
CA VAL A 400 25.21 -13.52 -12.34
C VAL A 400 25.39 -13.61 -13.86
N GLN A 401 24.56 -14.41 -14.52
CA GLN A 401 24.59 -14.58 -15.97
C GLN A 401 24.34 -13.25 -16.71
N ILE A 402 23.44 -12.40 -16.21
CA ILE A 402 23.15 -11.09 -16.82
C ILE A 402 24.41 -10.21 -16.84
N PHE A 403 25.16 -10.14 -15.73
CA PHE A 403 26.38 -9.34 -15.68
C PHE A 403 27.52 -9.93 -16.52
N GLU A 404 27.63 -11.26 -16.59
CA GLU A 404 28.54 -11.93 -17.52
C GLU A 404 28.21 -11.56 -18.97
N GLU A 405 26.95 -11.73 -19.39
CA GLU A 405 26.51 -11.40 -20.74
C GLU A 405 26.73 -9.91 -21.08
N LEU A 406 26.51 -9.00 -20.13
CA LEU A 406 26.76 -7.57 -20.31
C LEU A 406 28.25 -7.27 -20.51
N THR A 407 29.12 -7.78 -19.63
CA THR A 407 30.56 -7.54 -19.74
C THR A 407 31.17 -8.21 -20.97
N GLU A 408 30.68 -9.38 -21.37
CA GLU A 408 31.06 -10.04 -22.63
C GLU A 408 30.59 -9.25 -23.85
N LYS A 409 29.32 -8.82 -23.88
CA LYS A 409 28.73 -8.03 -24.98
C LYS A 409 29.52 -6.77 -25.27
N TYR A 410 29.97 -6.07 -24.22
CA TYR A 410 30.73 -4.83 -24.33
C TYR A 410 32.25 -5.04 -24.21
N ASN A 411 32.74 -6.28 -24.14
CA ASN A 411 34.17 -6.60 -23.97
C ASN A 411 34.84 -5.75 -22.88
N LEU A 412 34.23 -5.76 -21.69
CA LEU A 412 34.68 -5.00 -20.51
C LEU A 412 35.35 -5.93 -19.52
N ASN A 413 36.40 -5.42 -18.87
CA ASN A 413 36.91 -6.08 -17.67
C ASN A 413 35.89 -5.86 -16.54
N PRO A 414 35.40 -6.92 -15.87
CA PRO A 414 34.42 -6.82 -14.78
C PRO A 414 34.81 -5.84 -13.67
N ARG A 415 36.11 -5.59 -13.46
CA ARG A 415 36.61 -4.61 -12.47
C ARG A 415 36.24 -3.15 -12.77
N PHE A 416 35.83 -2.83 -14.00
CA PHE A 416 35.37 -1.48 -14.33
C PHE A 416 33.88 -1.25 -14.03
N LEU A 417 33.12 -2.31 -13.79
CA LEU A 417 31.71 -2.24 -13.42
C LEU A 417 31.57 -2.71 -11.97
N GLU A 418 31.50 -1.78 -11.03
CA GLU A 418 31.36 -2.12 -9.62
C GLU A 418 29.88 -2.24 -9.25
N LEU A 419 29.53 -3.11 -8.32
CA LEU A 419 28.14 -3.38 -7.96
C LEU A 419 27.85 -2.90 -6.54
N GLU A 420 26.90 -1.98 -6.38
CA GLU A 420 26.47 -1.44 -5.09
C GLU A 420 25.19 -2.13 -4.62
N LEU A 421 25.24 -2.68 -3.40
CA LEU A 421 24.12 -3.34 -2.74
C LEU A 421 23.81 -2.66 -1.42
N THR A 422 22.54 -2.34 -1.18
CA THR A 422 22.12 -1.78 0.11
C THR A 422 22.26 -2.79 1.25
N GLU A 423 22.55 -2.29 2.45
CA GLU A 423 22.56 -3.08 3.70
C GLU A 423 21.27 -3.91 3.89
N SER A 424 20.11 -3.36 3.51
CA SER A 424 18.82 -4.03 3.72
C SER A 424 18.65 -5.32 2.90
N ALA A 425 19.30 -5.42 1.72
CA ALA A 425 19.24 -6.60 0.88
C ALA A 425 19.82 -7.83 1.57
N TYR A 426 20.79 -7.60 2.45
CA TYR A 426 21.56 -8.60 3.15
C TYR A 426 20.83 -9.19 4.38
N VAL A 427 19.90 -8.46 5.00
CA VAL A 427 19.26 -8.86 6.27
C VAL A 427 18.22 -9.98 6.09
N GLU A 428 17.47 -10.01 4.98
CA GLU A 428 16.33 -10.92 4.86
C GLU A 428 16.69 -12.35 4.43
N ASN A 429 17.61 -12.49 3.49
CA ASN A 429 18.07 -13.80 3.00
C ASN A 429 19.60 -13.82 2.83
N PRO A 430 20.34 -13.73 3.94
CA PRO A 430 21.79 -13.52 3.92
C PRO A 430 22.54 -14.60 3.12
N GLN A 431 22.10 -15.86 3.22
CA GLN A 431 22.80 -16.98 2.58
C GLN A 431 22.76 -16.89 1.06
N GLN A 432 21.59 -16.61 0.48
CA GLN A 432 21.44 -16.48 -0.97
C GLN A 432 22.27 -15.30 -1.51
N ILE A 433 22.22 -14.15 -0.84
CA ILE A 433 22.98 -12.96 -1.26
C ILE A 433 24.47 -13.22 -1.18
N ILE A 434 24.96 -13.86 -0.10
CA ILE A 434 26.38 -14.23 0.03
C ILE A 434 26.83 -15.15 -1.11
N GLU A 435 26.03 -16.13 -1.51
CA GLU A 435 26.35 -17.04 -2.61
C GLU A 435 26.44 -16.31 -3.95
N ILE A 436 25.45 -15.46 -4.26
CA ILE A 436 25.45 -14.65 -5.49
C ILE A 436 26.64 -13.68 -5.51
N THR A 437 26.91 -13.02 -4.38
CA THR A 437 28.00 -12.04 -4.27
C THR A 437 29.36 -12.70 -4.48
N ARG A 438 29.60 -13.88 -3.89
CA ARG A 438 30.84 -14.65 -4.12
C ARG A 438 30.97 -15.07 -5.58
N ALA A 439 29.88 -15.52 -6.21
CA ALA A 439 29.91 -15.88 -7.61
C ALA A 439 30.28 -14.68 -8.50
N LEU A 440 29.78 -13.48 -8.20
CA LEU A 440 30.16 -12.25 -8.91
C LEU A 440 31.64 -11.89 -8.68
N GLN A 441 32.14 -11.99 -7.45
CA GLN A 441 33.56 -11.76 -7.16
C GLN A 441 34.48 -12.77 -7.86
N GLU A 442 34.09 -14.05 -7.95
CA GLU A 442 34.82 -15.07 -8.71
C GLU A 442 34.94 -14.73 -10.20
N LYS A 443 33.95 -13.99 -10.73
CA LYS A 443 33.97 -13.44 -12.10
C LYS A 443 34.75 -12.13 -12.22
N GLY A 444 35.21 -11.57 -11.11
CA GLY A 444 36.07 -10.39 -11.05
C GLY A 444 35.35 -9.06 -10.85
N PHE A 445 34.05 -9.08 -10.55
CA PHE A 445 33.31 -7.87 -10.14
C PHE A 445 33.76 -7.40 -8.75
N VAL A 446 33.73 -6.09 -8.55
CA VAL A 446 33.97 -5.46 -7.24
C VAL A 446 32.63 -5.17 -6.59
N ILE A 447 32.47 -5.55 -5.33
CA ILE A 447 31.23 -5.43 -4.60
C ILE A 447 31.33 -4.37 -3.51
N LEU A 448 30.42 -3.42 -3.55
CA LEU A 448 30.28 -2.33 -2.60
C LEU A 448 29.02 -2.54 -1.76
N MET A 449 29.15 -2.37 -0.45
CA MET A 449 27.99 -2.29 0.44
C MET A 449 27.59 -0.84 0.64
N ASP A 450 26.38 -0.51 0.24
CA ASP A 450 25.79 0.81 0.29
C ASP A 450 24.95 1.03 1.57
N ASP A 451 24.79 2.30 1.96
CA ASP A 451 23.99 2.73 3.12
C ASP A 451 24.36 2.05 4.46
N PHE A 452 25.63 1.67 4.65
CA PHE A 452 26.04 0.95 5.86
C PHE A 452 25.83 1.76 7.13
N GLY A 453 25.09 1.19 8.07
CA GLY A 453 24.79 1.77 9.37
C GLY A 453 23.39 2.38 9.48
N SER A 454 22.67 2.51 8.35
CA SER A 454 21.28 3.01 8.33
C SER A 454 20.25 1.96 8.80
N GLY A 455 20.61 0.67 8.74
CA GLY A 455 19.75 -0.46 9.09
C GLY A 455 20.09 -1.16 10.42
N TYR A 456 19.50 -2.33 10.64
CA TYR A 456 19.77 -3.20 11.80
C TYR A 456 21.05 -4.04 11.60
N SER A 457 22.16 -3.39 11.24
CA SER A 457 23.44 -4.07 11.06
C SER A 457 23.88 -4.79 12.34
N SER A 458 23.89 -6.12 12.30
CA SER A 458 24.63 -6.88 13.29
C SER A 458 26.10 -6.90 12.87
N LEU A 459 27.01 -6.52 13.77
CA LEU A 459 28.46 -6.66 13.55
C LEU A 459 28.87 -8.10 13.19
N ASN A 460 28.04 -9.08 13.60
CA ASN A 460 28.18 -10.48 13.20
C ASN A 460 28.06 -10.67 11.68
N MET A 461 27.29 -9.83 11.00
CA MET A 461 27.09 -9.91 9.56
C MET A 461 28.36 -9.54 8.79
N LEU A 462 29.03 -8.45 9.19
CA LEU A 462 30.30 -8.00 8.61
C LEU A 462 31.39 -9.07 8.60
N LYS A 463 31.34 -10.03 9.55
CA LYS A 463 32.30 -11.12 9.63
C LYS A 463 32.23 -12.05 8.40
N ASP A 464 31.03 -12.30 7.89
CA ASP A 464 30.77 -13.33 6.88
C ASP A 464 30.42 -12.74 5.50
N LEU A 465 30.34 -11.41 5.42
CA LEU A 465 29.97 -10.63 4.24
C LEU A 465 31.11 -10.55 3.22
N PRO A 466 30.92 -11.06 1.99
CA PRO A 466 31.89 -10.95 0.91
C PRO A 466 31.80 -9.57 0.22
N VAL A 467 32.29 -8.53 0.88
CA VAL A 467 32.28 -7.15 0.34
C VAL A 467 33.71 -6.63 0.18
N ASP A 468 33.95 -5.89 -0.91
CA ASP A 468 35.25 -5.34 -1.23
C ASP A 468 35.42 -3.92 -0.69
N ILE A 469 34.34 -3.14 -0.62
CA ILE A 469 34.33 -1.74 -0.14
C ILE A 469 33.06 -1.47 0.65
N LEU A 470 33.17 -0.64 1.69
CA LEU A 470 32.05 -0.18 2.51
C LEU A 470 31.74 1.29 2.22
N LYS A 471 30.49 1.62 1.90
CA LYS A 471 30.01 3.00 1.76
C LYS A 471 29.22 3.39 3.02
N ILE A 472 29.54 4.55 3.61
CA ILE A 472 28.91 5.04 4.83
C ILE A 472 28.26 6.40 4.56
N ASP A 473 26.95 6.51 4.73
CA ASP A 473 26.22 7.77 4.60
C ASP A 473 26.37 8.64 5.87
N LEU A 474 26.96 9.83 5.70
CA LEU A 474 27.12 10.80 6.79
C LEU A 474 25.78 11.37 7.30
N LYS A 475 24.72 11.38 6.47
CA LYS A 475 23.40 11.89 6.88
C LYS A 475 22.76 11.05 7.98
N PHE A 476 23.04 9.75 8.01
CA PHE A 476 22.59 8.87 9.09
C PHE A 476 23.10 9.35 10.46
N LEU A 477 24.35 9.80 10.51
CA LEU A 477 25.00 10.23 11.76
C LEU A 477 24.61 11.67 12.15
N ALA A 478 24.25 12.51 11.19
CA ALA A 478 23.84 13.91 11.41
C ALA A 478 22.41 14.08 11.95
N ASN A 479 21.51 13.12 11.69
CA ASN A 479 20.07 13.24 12.02
C ASN A 479 19.70 12.92 13.49
N SER A 480 20.67 12.72 14.39
CA SER A 480 20.39 12.57 15.81
C SER A 480 20.10 13.94 16.43
N GLN A 481 18.81 14.29 16.51
CA GLN A 481 18.35 15.52 17.17
C GLN A 481 18.83 15.55 18.63
N GLY A 482 19.78 16.44 18.89
CA GLY A 482 20.27 16.75 20.23
C GLY A 482 21.53 15.97 20.60
N VAL A 483 22.51 16.74 21.07
CA VAL A 483 23.83 16.34 21.61
C VAL A 483 24.94 16.35 20.55
N GLU A 484 25.84 17.32 20.71
CA GLU A 484 27.22 17.43 20.21
C GLU A 484 27.71 16.34 19.25
N ASN A 485 28.17 16.76 18.06
CA ASN A 485 28.79 15.94 16.99
C ASN A 485 29.76 14.85 17.47
N GLY A 486 30.35 14.97 18.67
CA GLY A 486 31.31 14.01 19.23
C GLY A 486 30.81 12.56 19.32
N ARG A 487 29.51 12.28 19.50
CA ARG A 487 29.00 10.89 19.49
C ARG A 487 28.96 10.30 18.08
N ALA A 488 28.43 11.06 17.12
CA ALA A 488 28.41 10.69 15.70
C ALA A 488 29.83 10.45 15.19
N ASP A 489 30.75 11.36 15.51
CA ASP A 489 32.18 11.26 15.16
C ASP A 489 32.84 10.02 15.79
N SER A 490 32.50 9.71 17.05
CA SER A 490 33.03 8.52 17.73
C SER A 490 32.55 7.22 17.08
N ILE A 491 31.30 7.17 16.65
CA ILE A 491 30.73 6.03 15.92
C ILE A 491 31.44 5.89 14.58
N LEU A 492 31.55 6.98 13.80
CA LEU A 492 32.21 6.94 12.49
C LEU A 492 33.67 6.49 12.60
N ASN A 493 34.43 7.05 13.54
CA ASN A 493 35.81 6.65 13.81
C ASN A 493 35.91 5.15 14.15
N SER A 494 34.97 4.63 14.95
CA SER A 494 34.94 3.21 15.31
C SER A 494 34.65 2.32 14.11
N VAL A 495 33.68 2.70 13.26
CA VAL A 495 33.33 1.97 12.03
C VAL A 495 34.49 1.97 11.04
N VAL A 496 35.09 3.13 10.76
CA VAL A 496 36.23 3.25 9.84
C VAL A 496 37.43 2.42 10.34
N ARG A 497 37.75 2.48 11.64
CA ARG A 497 38.82 1.66 12.22
C ARG A 497 38.53 0.17 12.15
N MET A 498 37.27 -0.23 12.30
CA MET A 498 36.87 -1.62 12.18
C MET A 498 37.02 -2.12 10.74
N ALA A 499 36.48 -1.39 9.76
CA ALA A 499 36.59 -1.72 8.34
C ALA A 499 38.06 -1.88 7.91
N LYS A 500 38.93 -0.96 8.35
CA LYS A 500 40.38 -1.08 8.17
C LYS A 500 40.99 -2.35 8.75
N ARG A 501 40.56 -2.79 9.93
CA ARG A 501 41.04 -4.04 10.54
C ARG A 501 40.57 -5.27 9.76
N LEU A 502 39.45 -5.16 9.08
CA LEU A 502 38.93 -6.18 8.16
C LEU A 502 39.53 -6.08 6.76
N ALA A 503 40.44 -5.12 6.52
CA ALA A 503 41.02 -4.80 5.22
C ALA A 503 39.97 -4.45 4.14
N VAL A 504 38.86 -3.84 4.57
CA VAL A 504 37.80 -3.31 3.71
C VAL A 504 37.94 -1.79 3.66
N PRO A 505 38.29 -1.19 2.51
CA PRO A 505 38.33 0.27 2.34
C PRO A 505 36.95 0.91 2.55
N VAL A 506 36.95 2.17 2.96
CA VAL A 506 35.71 2.92 3.22
C VAL A 506 35.57 4.12 2.30
N ILE A 507 34.38 4.27 1.71
CA ILE A 507 33.91 5.49 1.06
C ILE A 507 32.92 6.18 2.00
N ALA A 508 33.21 7.43 2.38
CA ALA A 508 32.24 8.26 3.09
C ALA A 508 31.38 9.05 2.09
N GLU A 509 30.07 8.96 2.22
CA GLU A 509 29.10 9.58 1.34
C GLU A 509 28.41 10.78 1.96
N GLY A 510 27.98 11.72 1.12
CA GLY A 510 27.30 12.94 1.58
C GLY A 510 28.26 13.94 2.21
N VAL A 511 29.52 13.98 1.78
CA VAL A 511 30.49 15.01 2.20
C VAL A 511 30.12 16.35 1.56
N GLU A 512 29.82 17.35 2.37
CA GLU A 512 29.31 18.67 1.93
C GLU A 512 30.27 19.83 2.26
N ASN A 513 31.20 19.65 3.21
CA ASN A 513 32.12 20.72 3.61
C ASN A 513 33.54 20.22 3.95
N GLN A 514 34.48 21.18 4.03
CA GLN A 514 35.90 20.90 4.32
C GLN A 514 36.12 20.31 5.72
N GLU A 515 35.33 20.71 6.72
CA GLU A 515 35.48 20.19 8.09
C GLU A 515 35.22 18.68 8.14
N GLN A 516 34.21 18.19 7.39
CA GLN A 516 33.95 16.77 7.23
C GLN A 516 35.10 16.05 6.53
N VAL A 517 35.66 16.62 5.46
CA VAL A 517 36.83 16.06 4.77
C VAL A 517 38.02 15.91 5.71
N ASP A 518 38.33 16.96 6.47
CA ASP A 518 39.45 16.97 7.40
C ASP A 518 39.24 15.95 8.53
N PHE A 519 38.02 15.86 9.05
CA PHE A 519 37.66 14.82 10.03
C PHE A 519 37.83 13.41 9.46
N LEU A 520 37.30 13.13 8.27
CA LEU A 520 37.42 11.83 7.59
C LEU A 520 38.89 11.44 7.39
N ARG A 521 39.75 12.39 7.02
CA ARG A 521 41.21 12.18 6.94
C ARG A 521 41.83 11.81 8.29
N THR A 522 41.41 12.47 9.37
CA THR A 522 41.99 12.21 10.72
C THR A 522 41.68 10.81 11.24
N ILE A 523 40.49 10.27 10.92
CA ILE A 523 40.12 8.89 11.24
C ILE A 523 40.64 7.90 10.18
N GLY A 524 41.15 8.45 9.08
CA GLY A 524 41.84 7.79 7.99
C GLY A 524 40.92 7.09 7.00
N CYS A 525 39.69 7.57 6.82
CA CYS A 525 38.86 7.13 5.71
C CYS A 525 39.63 7.28 4.38
N GLU A 526 39.57 6.27 3.51
CA GLU A 526 40.33 6.23 2.27
C GLU A 526 39.70 7.12 1.18
N TYR A 527 38.38 7.05 1.06
CA TYR A 527 37.65 7.65 -0.06
C TYR A 527 36.47 8.49 0.41
N ALA A 528 36.08 9.46 -0.41
CA ALA A 528 34.92 10.30 -0.18
C ALA A 528 34.13 10.57 -1.46
N GLN A 529 32.81 10.74 -1.29
CA GLN A 529 31.88 11.13 -2.33
C GLN A 529 30.88 12.14 -1.75
N GLY A 530 30.63 13.24 -2.44
CA GLY A 530 29.69 14.26 -1.97
C GLY A 530 29.84 15.61 -2.66
N TYR A 531 28.90 16.50 -2.35
CA TYR A 531 28.76 17.80 -3.01
C TYR A 531 29.90 18.77 -2.73
N PHE A 532 30.70 18.51 -1.68
CA PHE A 532 31.95 19.22 -1.46
C PHE A 532 32.89 19.11 -2.68
N TYR A 533 32.98 17.92 -3.27
CA TYR A 533 33.81 17.66 -4.44
C TYR A 533 33.06 17.89 -5.74
N SER A 534 31.94 17.19 -5.91
CA SER A 534 31.10 17.28 -7.11
C SER A 534 29.71 16.75 -6.82
N GLU A 535 28.71 17.48 -7.32
CA GLU A 535 27.39 16.91 -7.54
C GLU A 535 27.45 15.81 -8.61
N PRO A 536 26.42 14.96 -8.73
CA PRO A 536 26.25 14.10 -9.89
C PRO A 536 26.14 14.95 -11.16
N VAL A 537 26.98 14.68 -12.15
CA VAL A 537 27.07 15.47 -13.38
C VAL A 537 26.74 14.64 -14.62
N PRO A 538 26.30 15.26 -15.73
CA PRO A 538 26.23 14.60 -17.03
C PRO A 538 27.58 14.00 -17.47
N LEU A 539 27.53 13.04 -18.38
CA LEU A 539 28.71 12.33 -18.88
C LEU A 539 29.79 13.25 -19.45
N ASP A 540 29.42 14.26 -20.23
CA ASP A 540 30.41 15.15 -20.85
C ASP A 540 31.16 15.98 -19.80
N ASP A 541 30.45 16.49 -18.80
CA ASP A 541 31.04 17.21 -17.67
C ASP A 541 31.95 16.29 -16.84
N TYR A 542 31.54 15.03 -16.62
CA TYR A 542 32.40 14.02 -15.96
C TYR A 542 33.70 13.77 -16.74
N ARG A 543 33.61 13.64 -18.06
CA ARG A 543 34.79 13.47 -18.94
C ARG A 543 35.73 14.67 -18.85
N GLU A 544 35.20 15.89 -18.73
CA GLU A 544 36.01 17.10 -18.52
C GLU A 544 36.70 17.11 -17.15
N LEU A 545 35.98 16.79 -16.07
CA LEU A 545 36.55 16.65 -14.72
C LEU A 545 37.71 15.65 -14.72
N LEU A 546 37.49 14.47 -15.30
CA LEU A 546 38.48 13.41 -15.38
C LEU A 546 39.71 13.87 -16.18
N ARG A 547 39.51 14.49 -17.34
CA ARG A 547 40.61 15.03 -18.16
C ARG A 547 41.45 16.05 -17.41
N ASN A 548 40.82 16.98 -16.69
CA ASN A 548 41.52 18.00 -15.90
C ASN A 548 42.32 17.37 -14.76
N ASP A 549 41.78 16.32 -14.14
CA ASP A 549 42.47 15.59 -13.08
C ASP A 549 43.72 14.85 -13.59
N PHE A 550 43.64 14.24 -14.78
CA PHE A 550 44.79 13.61 -15.46
C PHE A 550 45.82 14.62 -15.98
N MET A 551 45.40 15.82 -16.37
CA MET A 551 46.33 16.85 -16.84
C MET A 551 47.08 17.52 -15.69
N SER A 552 46.42 17.75 -14.55
CA SER A 552 47.07 18.29 -13.36
C SER A 552 48.15 17.34 -12.80
N SER A 553 47.93 16.02 -12.86
CA SER A 553 48.94 15.03 -12.44
C SER A 553 50.17 14.98 -13.34
N ARG A 554 50.02 15.18 -14.67
CA ARG A 554 51.16 15.30 -15.60
C ARG A 554 51.97 16.58 -15.41
N SER A 555 51.35 17.67 -14.94
CA SER A 555 52.05 18.94 -14.70
C SER A 555 52.95 18.95 -13.44
N LEU A 556 52.73 18.02 -12.51
CA LEU A 556 53.51 17.86 -11.27
C LEU A 556 54.64 16.82 -11.36
N GLY A 557 54.85 16.17 -12.51
CA GLY A 557 55.82 15.07 -12.62
C GLY A 557 56.38 14.86 -14.03
N ALA A 558 57.34 15.69 -14.43
CA ALA A 558 58.29 15.30 -15.47
C ALA A 558 59.45 14.51 -14.83
N TYR A 559 59.36 13.18 -14.80
CA TYR A 559 60.50 12.26 -14.77
C TYR A 559 60.17 10.99 -15.58
N PRO A 560 61.19 10.35 -16.19
CA PRO A 560 61.06 9.68 -17.48
C PRO A 560 60.65 8.21 -17.38
N GLU A 561 60.18 7.74 -18.53
CA GLU A 561 59.94 6.37 -18.97
C GLU A 561 60.73 5.30 -18.19
N ASN A 562 60.05 4.65 -17.25
CA ASN A 562 60.17 3.22 -16.98
C ASN A 562 58.94 2.81 -16.16
N ALA A 563 57.86 2.50 -16.89
CA ALA A 563 56.67 1.88 -16.32
C ALA A 563 57.01 0.43 -15.92
N GLY A 564 57.26 0.23 -14.63
CA GLY A 564 57.49 -1.08 -14.06
C GLY A 564 57.47 -1.03 -12.54
N VAL A 565 56.43 -1.62 -11.96
CA VAL A 565 56.24 -1.89 -10.51
C VAL A 565 55.72 -0.70 -9.69
N VAL A 566 54.40 -0.64 -9.54
CA VAL A 566 53.73 0.08 -8.44
C VAL A 566 54.10 -0.61 -7.13
N LEU A 567 55.08 -0.07 -6.41
CA LEU A 567 55.41 -0.44 -5.04
C LEU A 567 54.45 0.32 -4.11
N THR A 568 53.55 -0.39 -3.45
CA THR A 568 52.66 0.17 -2.43
C THR A 568 53.47 0.65 -1.21
N LEU A 569 53.08 1.79 -0.64
CA LEU A 569 53.65 2.44 0.56
C LEU A 569 53.88 1.47 1.74
N SER A 570 53.13 0.37 1.81
CA SER A 570 53.28 -0.68 2.82
C SER A 570 54.60 -1.47 2.70
N LYS A 571 55.17 -1.61 1.50
CA LYS A 571 56.49 -2.24 1.31
C LYS A 571 57.64 -1.31 1.68
N GLN A 572 57.52 -0.02 1.34
CA GLN A 572 58.49 0.99 1.77
C GLN A 572 58.52 1.13 3.29
N LEU A 573 57.35 1.10 3.95
CA LEU A 573 57.27 1.13 5.41
C LEU A 573 57.87 -0.12 6.06
N ARG A 574 57.65 -1.32 5.49
CA ARG A 574 58.29 -2.56 5.99
C ARG A 574 59.81 -2.52 5.84
N GLN A 575 60.29 -2.07 4.70
CA GLN A 575 61.73 -1.95 4.44
C GLN A 575 62.39 -0.93 5.37
N LEU A 576 61.73 0.22 5.62
CA LEU A 576 62.19 1.22 6.58
C LEU A 576 62.18 0.67 8.03
N MET A 577 61.18 -0.14 8.38
CA MET A 577 61.09 -0.79 9.69
C MET A 577 62.14 -1.90 9.88
N GLU A 578 62.51 -2.61 8.81
CA GLU A 578 63.60 -3.59 8.82
C GLU A 578 64.97 -2.90 8.93
N GLU A 579 65.19 -1.79 8.23
CA GLU A 579 66.40 -0.97 8.37
C GLU A 579 66.51 -0.36 9.78
N LEU A 580 65.40 0.11 10.36
CA LEU A 580 65.37 0.61 11.75
C LEU A 580 65.63 -0.50 12.80
N ARG A 581 65.28 -1.76 12.50
CA ARG A 581 65.60 -2.92 13.35
C ARG A 581 67.09 -3.24 13.40
N GLU A 582 67.83 -2.98 12.32
CA GLU A 582 69.29 -3.16 12.32
C GLU A 582 70.01 -2.02 13.06
N ILE A 583 69.47 -0.80 13.03
CA ILE A 583 70.15 0.39 13.58
C ILE A 583 69.93 0.54 15.10
N ALA A 584 68.77 0.15 15.64
CA ALA A 584 68.48 0.29 17.07
C ALA A 584 67.57 -0.82 17.63
N PRO A 585 68.04 -2.08 17.65
CA PRO A 585 67.24 -3.24 18.04
C PRO A 585 66.70 -3.16 19.47
N GLU A 586 67.44 -2.57 20.41
CA GLU A 586 67.03 -2.44 21.81
C GLU A 586 65.86 -1.45 22.00
N LYS A 587 65.82 -0.34 21.23
CA LYS A 587 64.71 0.64 21.30
C LYS A 587 63.42 0.09 20.70
N ILE A 588 63.51 -0.71 19.63
CA ILE A 588 62.33 -1.34 19.04
C ILE A 588 61.79 -2.44 19.96
N ALA A 589 62.66 -3.25 20.58
CA ALA A 589 62.25 -4.25 21.56
C ALA A 589 61.58 -3.62 22.80
N GLU A 590 62.03 -2.43 23.23
CA GLU A 590 61.41 -1.68 24.32
C GLU A 590 59.99 -1.19 23.95
N ILE A 591 59.81 -0.67 22.73
CA ILE A 591 58.50 -0.23 22.21
C ILE A 591 57.54 -1.42 22.03
N GLU A 592 58.01 -2.54 21.47
CA GLU A 592 57.20 -3.74 21.29
C GLU A 592 56.78 -4.37 22.63
N ASN A 593 57.67 -4.34 23.64
CA ASN A 593 57.34 -4.80 24.99
C ASN A 593 56.37 -3.86 25.71
N ARG A 594 56.46 -2.55 25.48
CA ARG A 594 55.50 -1.58 26.02
C ARG A 594 54.12 -1.76 25.40
N LEU A 595 54.04 -1.95 24.08
CA LEU A 595 52.79 -2.25 23.37
C LEU A 595 52.15 -3.58 23.82
N LYS A 596 52.95 -4.62 24.07
CA LYS A 596 52.46 -5.90 24.63
C LYS A 596 51.95 -5.76 26.06
N ARG A 597 52.54 -4.88 26.89
CA ARG A 597 52.05 -4.61 28.25
C ARG A 597 50.77 -3.79 28.25
N GLU A 598 50.64 -2.80 27.36
CA GLU A 598 49.41 -2.01 27.20
C GLU A 598 48.26 -2.86 26.62
N ALA A 599 48.55 -3.84 25.74
CA ALA A 599 47.57 -4.78 25.21
C ALA A 599 47.15 -5.89 26.21
N ALA A 600 47.90 -6.09 27.29
CA ALA A 600 47.63 -7.11 28.31
C ALA A 600 46.96 -6.55 29.59
N ALA A 601 46.64 -5.26 29.63
CA ALA A 601 45.89 -4.67 30.73
C ALA A 601 44.41 -5.15 30.66
N PRO A 602 43.86 -5.78 31.73
CA PRO A 602 42.44 -6.07 31.80
C PRO A 602 41.64 -4.77 31.98
N TRP A 603 40.48 -4.70 31.32
CA TRP A 603 39.52 -3.59 31.33
C TRP A 603 39.16 -3.07 32.72
#